data_AF-A0A6A4I316-F1
#
_entry.id   AF-A0A6A4I316-F1
#
_cell.length_a   1.000
_cell.length_b   1.000
_cell.length_c   1.000
_cell.angle_alpha   90.00
_cell.angle_beta   90.00
_cell.angle_gamma   90.00
#
_symmetry.space_group_name_H-M   'P 1'
#
loop_
_entity.id
_entity.type
_entity.pdbx_description
1 polymer ?
#
loop_
_entity_poly.entity_id
_entity_poly.type
_entity_poly.pdbx_seq_one_letter_code
_entity_poly.pdbx_strand_id
1 'polypeptide(L)'
;MTTPRVTLCPDGHYRRVIYGLGPYIADYPEQALLTCIVQNWCPRCTAPPDDLDSLPAGRQSHEHTDSLSEGCTLKELWDDYGIVADLQPFTASFPRADIHQLILLDLLHQLVKGTFKDHLVNWVFEYLDLTYSKREADERKADIDQRIAATTPSPGLQNFHEG
;
A
#
# COMPACT_ATOMS: atom_id res chain seq x y z
N MET A 1 -2.39 14.56 20.28
CA MET A 1 -1.47 14.86 21.40
C MET A 1 -0.41 15.90 21.03
N THR A 2 -0.69 17.18 21.31
CA THR A 2 0.32 18.26 21.28
C THR A 2 0.96 18.49 22.65
N THR A 3 0.21 18.24 23.73
CA THR A 3 0.67 18.38 25.11
C THR A 3 1.64 17.25 25.51
N PRO A 4 2.87 17.59 25.95
CA PRO A 4 3.81 16.59 26.44
C PRO A 4 3.38 15.98 27.78
N ARG A 5 3.64 14.68 27.93
CA ARG A 5 3.50 13.95 29.19
C ARG A 5 4.89 13.78 29.83
N VAL A 6 4.94 13.88 31.15
CA VAL A 6 6.15 13.58 31.89
C VAL A 6 6.24 12.05 32.02
N THR A 7 7.28 11.46 31.46
CA THR A 7 7.47 10.01 31.39
C THR A 7 8.86 9.66 31.93
N LEU A 8 8.94 8.60 32.72
CA LEU A 8 10.21 8.00 33.15
C LEU A 8 10.82 7.23 31.97
N CYS A 9 12.00 7.64 31.52
CA CYS A 9 12.73 6.96 30.47
C CYS A 9 13.56 5.77 31.01
N PRO A 10 13.97 4.82 30.16
CA PRO A 10 14.76 3.65 30.59
C PRO A 10 16.11 3.98 31.23
N ASP A 11 16.62 5.19 31.03
CA ASP A 11 17.83 5.72 31.67
C ASP A 11 17.59 6.23 33.11
N GLY A 12 16.37 6.13 33.62
CA GLY A 12 15.99 6.57 34.96
C GLY A 12 15.65 8.06 35.07
N HIS A 13 15.69 8.82 33.97
CA HIS A 13 15.39 10.25 33.97
C HIS A 13 13.97 10.55 33.50
N TYR A 14 13.31 11.53 34.12
CA TYR A 14 12.02 12.03 33.66
C TYR A 14 12.19 13.05 32.54
N ARG A 15 11.47 12.85 31.44
CA ARG A 15 11.48 13.76 30.29
C ARG A 15 10.06 14.11 29.86
N ARG A 16 9.90 15.28 29.23
CA ARG A 16 8.67 15.69 28.55
C ARG A 16 8.60 14.96 27.21
N VAL A 17 7.81 13.91 27.13
CA VAL A 17 7.64 13.09 25.94
C VAL A 17 6.36 13.46 25.23
N ILE A 18 6.39 13.47 23.90
CA ILE A 18 5.17 13.47 23.13
C ILE A 18 5.14 12.24 22.24
N TYR A 19 4.06 11.48 22.36
CA TYR A 19 3.85 10.26 21.60
C TYR A 19 3.38 10.62 20.19
N GLY A 20 3.93 9.91 19.22
CA GLY A 20 3.53 9.93 17.81
C GLY A 20 3.30 8.50 17.32
N LEU A 21 2.66 8.39 16.17
CA LEU A 21 2.56 7.12 15.46
C LEU A 21 3.73 7.01 14.49
N GLY A 22 4.34 5.83 14.44
CA GLY A 22 5.36 5.51 13.46
C GLY A 22 4.76 5.24 12.08
N PRO A 23 5.61 4.98 11.09
CA PRO A 23 5.14 4.56 9.78
C PRO A 23 4.29 3.28 9.86
N TYR A 24 3.25 3.22 9.05
CA TYR A 24 2.35 2.07 8.96
C TYR A 24 2.61 1.35 7.64
N ILE A 25 3.08 0.11 7.71
CA ILE A 25 3.37 -0.70 6.52
C ILE A 25 2.14 -1.54 6.22
N ALA A 26 1.62 -1.42 5.01
CA ALA A 26 0.40 -2.09 4.57
C ALA A 26 0.49 -2.49 3.09
N ASP A 27 -0.26 -3.52 2.69
CA ASP A 27 -0.49 -3.80 1.28
C ASP A 27 -1.45 -2.75 0.67
N TYR A 28 -1.57 -2.71 -0.65
CA TYR A 28 -2.30 -1.62 -1.30
C TYR A 28 -3.80 -1.54 -0.91
N PRO A 29 -4.56 -2.66 -0.83
CA PRO A 29 -5.93 -2.62 -0.32
C PRO A 29 -6.04 -2.06 1.10
N GLU A 30 -5.15 -2.45 2.01
CA GLU A 30 -5.14 -1.90 3.38
C GLU A 30 -4.72 -0.42 3.38
N GLN A 31 -3.77 -0.02 2.54
CA GLN A 31 -3.43 1.41 2.37
C GLN A 31 -4.65 2.23 1.96
N ALA A 32 -5.41 1.77 0.97
CA ALA A 32 -6.60 2.46 0.49
C ALA A 32 -7.64 2.64 1.59
N LEU A 33 -7.87 1.57 2.38
CA LEU A 33 -8.77 1.60 3.53
C LEU A 33 -8.31 2.59 4.61
N LEU A 34 -7.02 2.54 5.00
CA LEU A 34 -6.49 3.35 6.11
C LEU A 34 -6.38 4.84 5.77
N THR A 35 -6.17 5.15 4.49
CA THR A 35 -5.99 6.52 3.99
C THR A 35 -7.28 7.11 3.42
N CYS A 36 -8.38 6.34 3.44
CA CYS A 36 -9.69 6.73 2.93
C CYS A 36 -9.65 7.23 1.48
N ILE A 37 -8.93 6.49 0.62
CA ILE A 37 -8.89 6.77 -0.82
C ILE A 37 -9.70 5.75 -1.60
N VAL A 38 -10.14 6.15 -2.79
CA VAL A 38 -10.76 5.27 -3.77
C VAL A 38 -9.69 4.31 -4.31
N GLN A 39 -10.06 3.05 -4.55
CA GLN A 39 -9.14 2.07 -5.12
C GLN A 39 -8.57 2.56 -6.46
N ASN A 40 -7.29 2.22 -6.71
CA ASN A 40 -6.43 2.67 -7.82
C ASN A 40 -5.88 4.10 -7.70
N TRP A 41 -6.25 4.89 -6.69
CA TRP A 41 -5.64 6.19 -6.43
C TRP A 41 -4.36 6.09 -5.59
N CYS A 42 -3.55 7.14 -5.58
CA CYS A 42 -2.35 7.20 -4.76
C CYS A 42 -2.68 7.67 -3.34
N PRO A 43 -2.26 6.95 -2.27
CA PRO A 43 -2.53 7.37 -0.90
C PRO A 43 -1.62 8.51 -0.41
N ARG A 44 -0.64 8.92 -1.21
CA ARG A 44 0.41 9.88 -0.80
C ARG A 44 0.45 11.15 -1.63
N CYS A 45 -0.04 11.11 -2.86
CA CYS A 45 -0.02 12.25 -3.77
C CYS A 45 -1.38 12.49 -4.41
N THR A 46 -1.57 13.69 -4.93
CA THR A 46 -2.81 14.10 -5.60
C THR A 46 -2.83 13.75 -7.08
N ALA A 47 -2.03 12.77 -7.51
CA ALA A 47 -1.98 12.37 -8.91
C ALA A 47 -3.24 11.56 -9.24
N PRO A 48 -3.87 11.80 -10.41
CA PRO A 48 -4.93 10.93 -10.87
C PRO A 48 -4.36 9.54 -11.22
N PRO A 49 -5.19 8.49 -11.14
CA PRO A 49 -4.76 7.09 -11.31
C PRO A 49 -4.18 6.82 -12.71
N ASP A 50 -4.65 7.56 -13.72
CA ASP A 50 -4.26 7.38 -15.12
C ASP A 50 -3.01 8.18 -15.52
N ASP A 51 -2.48 9.02 -14.61
CA ASP A 51 -1.35 9.91 -14.92
C ASP A 51 -0.45 10.13 -13.70
N LEU A 52 0.21 9.04 -13.28
CA LEU A 52 1.13 9.04 -12.13
C LEU A 52 2.50 9.67 -12.44
N ASP A 53 2.88 9.76 -13.72
CA ASP A 53 4.22 10.15 -14.16
C ASP A 53 4.34 11.64 -14.54
N SER A 54 3.22 12.36 -14.65
CA SER A 54 3.22 13.78 -14.99
C SER A 54 3.76 14.69 -13.86
N LEU A 55 4.22 15.88 -14.26
CA LEU A 55 4.80 16.96 -13.44
C LEU A 55 4.06 17.20 -12.10
N PRO A 56 4.76 17.71 -11.06
CA PRO A 56 4.67 17.16 -9.71
C PRO A 56 3.26 17.27 -9.12
N ALA A 57 2.61 16.13 -8.97
CA ALA A 57 1.46 16.00 -8.10
C ALA A 57 1.80 16.49 -6.69
N GLY A 58 0.85 17.20 -6.07
CA GLY A 58 0.96 17.62 -4.68
C GLY A 58 1.01 16.41 -3.75
N ARG A 59 1.33 16.66 -2.48
CA ARG A 59 1.20 15.64 -1.43
C ARG A 59 -0.21 15.66 -0.89
N GLN A 60 -0.78 14.47 -0.71
CA GLN A 60 -2.02 14.34 0.04
C GLN A 60 -1.71 14.53 1.53
N SER A 61 -2.66 15.12 2.25
CA SER A 61 -2.58 15.38 3.68
C SER A 61 -3.98 15.49 4.26
N HIS A 62 -4.10 15.41 5.59
CA HIS A 62 -5.38 15.71 6.24
C HIS A 62 -5.87 17.12 5.89
N GLU A 63 -4.97 18.10 5.90
CA GLU A 63 -5.30 19.50 5.56
C GLU A 63 -5.84 19.63 4.12
N HIS A 64 -5.28 18.88 3.16
CA HIS A 64 -5.78 18.85 1.79
C HIS A 64 -7.21 18.28 1.72
N THR A 65 -7.43 17.13 2.35
CA THR A 65 -8.75 16.47 2.39
C THR A 65 -9.79 17.33 3.10
N ASP A 66 -9.44 17.93 4.24
CA ASP A 66 -10.32 18.83 5.00
C ASP A 66 -10.69 20.06 4.17
N SER A 67 -9.72 20.69 3.50
CA SER A 67 -9.95 21.86 2.64
C SER A 67 -10.89 21.55 1.47
N LEU A 68 -10.76 20.39 0.84
CA LEU A 68 -11.65 19.97 -0.24
C LEU A 68 -13.05 19.64 0.28
N SER A 69 -13.15 19.05 1.47
CA SER A 69 -14.43 18.67 2.08
C SER A 69 -15.32 19.87 2.43
N GLU A 70 -14.73 21.06 2.62
CA GLU A 70 -15.49 22.31 2.83
C GLU A 70 -16.13 22.86 1.53
N GLY A 71 -15.55 22.54 0.36
CA GLY A 71 -15.92 23.15 -0.92
C GLY A 71 -16.52 22.20 -1.96
N CYS A 72 -16.34 20.89 -1.80
CA CYS A 72 -16.75 19.87 -2.75
C CYS A 72 -17.86 18.97 -2.21
N THR A 73 -18.69 18.45 -3.11
CA THR A 73 -19.65 17.39 -2.82
C THR A 73 -18.94 16.04 -2.65
N LEU A 74 -19.57 15.09 -1.96
CA LEU A 74 -19.04 13.72 -1.83
C LEU A 74 -18.74 13.06 -3.18
N LYS A 75 -19.55 13.38 -4.20
CA LYS A 75 -19.35 12.84 -5.55
C LYS A 75 -18.10 13.42 -6.22
N GLU A 76 -17.89 14.73 -6.13
CA GLU A 76 -16.68 15.38 -6.67
C GLU A 76 -15.43 14.87 -5.95
N LEU A 77 -15.48 14.71 -4.63
CA LEU A 77 -14.38 14.13 -3.85
C LEU A 77 -14.03 12.71 -4.30
N TRP A 78 -15.05 11.89 -4.56
CA TRP A 78 -14.85 10.52 -5.02
C TRP A 78 -14.32 10.46 -6.46
N ASP A 79 -14.99 11.14 -7.40
CA ASP A 79 -14.73 11.02 -8.84
C ASP A 79 -13.45 11.79 -9.25
N ASP A 80 -13.24 13.00 -8.72
CA ASP A 80 -12.18 13.91 -9.19
C ASP A 80 -10.92 13.88 -8.33
N TYR A 81 -11.04 13.51 -7.05
CA TYR A 81 -9.92 13.54 -6.08
C TYR A 81 -9.60 12.16 -5.49
N GLY A 82 -10.42 11.15 -5.73
CA GLY A 82 -10.21 9.80 -5.18
C GLY A 82 -10.31 9.75 -3.66
N ILE A 83 -11.12 10.61 -3.04
CA ILE A 83 -11.28 10.71 -1.58
C ILE A 83 -12.63 10.13 -1.15
N VAL A 84 -12.60 9.23 -0.17
CA VAL A 84 -13.76 8.62 0.47
C VAL A 84 -14.13 9.45 1.71
N ALA A 85 -14.85 10.55 1.49
CA ALA A 85 -15.09 11.58 2.50
C ALA A 85 -16.21 11.25 3.52
N ASP A 86 -16.90 10.13 3.37
CA ASP A 86 -17.80 9.56 4.38
C ASP A 86 -17.04 8.85 5.52
N LEU A 87 -15.73 8.64 5.34
CA LEU A 87 -14.84 8.04 6.31
C LEU A 87 -13.74 9.03 6.72
N GLN A 88 -13.23 8.85 7.93
CA GLN A 88 -12.11 9.63 8.46
C GLN A 88 -10.98 8.67 8.85
N PRO A 89 -9.73 8.92 8.41
CA PRO A 89 -8.60 8.11 8.82
C PRO A 89 -8.48 8.02 10.35
N PHE A 90 -8.09 6.87 10.87
CA PHE A 90 -7.94 6.67 12.32
C PHE A 90 -6.92 7.65 12.95
N THR A 91 -5.99 8.16 12.14
CA THR A 91 -4.96 9.11 12.56
C THR A 91 -5.43 10.57 12.57
N ALA A 92 -6.62 10.89 12.06
CA ALA A 92 -7.08 12.27 11.93
C ALA A 92 -7.19 13.02 13.26
N SER A 93 -7.43 12.31 14.37
CA SER A 93 -7.42 12.89 15.72
C SER A 93 -6.01 13.10 16.31
N PHE A 94 -4.97 12.70 15.59
CA PHE A 94 -3.57 12.76 16.01
C PHE A 94 -2.83 13.89 15.27
N PRO A 95 -2.52 15.02 15.93
CA PRO A 95 -1.96 16.24 15.31
C PRO A 95 -0.58 16.09 14.64
N ARG A 96 0.06 14.93 14.76
CA ARG A 96 1.40 14.64 14.22
C ARG A 96 1.45 13.29 13.51
N ALA A 97 0.30 12.76 13.14
CA ALA A 97 0.20 11.49 12.44
C ALA A 97 -0.69 11.69 11.23
N ASP A 98 -0.15 12.32 10.19
CA ASP A 98 -0.83 12.35 8.91
C ASP A 98 -0.66 10.98 8.24
N ILE A 99 -1.76 10.26 8.00
CA ILE A 99 -1.67 8.90 7.46
C ILE A 99 -1.02 8.89 6.07
N HIS A 100 -1.23 9.93 5.25
CA HIS A 100 -0.67 10.05 3.91
C HIS A 100 0.87 10.21 3.94
N GLN A 101 1.41 10.64 5.08
CA GLN A 101 2.85 10.72 5.31
C GLN A 101 3.41 9.48 6.01
N LEU A 102 2.61 8.84 6.85
CA LEU A 102 3.01 7.66 7.63
C LEU A 102 2.88 6.36 6.87
N ILE A 103 1.97 6.28 5.89
CA ILE A 103 1.73 5.06 5.14
C ILE A 103 2.96 4.72 4.29
N LEU A 104 3.44 3.49 4.44
CA LEU A 104 4.56 2.93 3.70
C LEU A 104 4.11 1.70 2.94
N LEU A 105 4.71 1.54 1.76
CA LEU A 105 4.51 0.37 0.93
C LEU A 105 5.10 -0.87 1.61
N ASP A 106 4.33 -1.95 1.67
CA ASP A 106 4.89 -3.27 1.91
C ASP A 106 5.72 -3.72 0.69
N LEU A 107 6.99 -3.30 0.67
CA LEU A 107 7.92 -3.57 -0.43
C LEU A 107 8.10 -5.06 -0.69
N LEU A 108 8.15 -5.87 0.37
CA LEU A 108 8.36 -7.31 0.22
C LEU A 108 7.13 -7.95 -0.42
N HIS A 109 5.94 -7.63 0.08
CA HIS A 109 4.71 -8.12 -0.49
C HIS A 109 4.55 -7.69 -1.96
N GLN A 110 4.84 -6.43 -2.27
CA GLN A 110 4.68 -5.91 -3.63
C GLN A 110 5.70 -6.49 -4.62
N LEU A 111 6.92 -6.75 -4.17
CA LEU A 111 7.93 -7.38 -5.02
C LEU A 111 7.56 -8.84 -5.32
N VAL A 112 7.11 -9.59 -4.32
CA VAL A 112 6.76 -11.00 -4.48
C VAL A 112 5.43 -11.18 -5.22
N LYS A 113 4.36 -10.52 -4.77
CA LYS A 113 3.04 -10.64 -5.38
C LYS A 113 2.96 -9.88 -6.69
N GLY A 114 3.23 -8.57 -6.67
CA GLY A 114 3.10 -7.73 -7.86
C GLY A 114 4.13 -8.08 -8.94
N THR A 115 5.41 -7.93 -8.62
CA THR A 115 6.46 -8.04 -9.65
C THR A 115 6.73 -9.48 -10.08
N PHE A 116 6.89 -10.39 -9.12
CA PHE A 116 7.23 -11.78 -9.43
C PHE A 116 5.99 -12.59 -9.87
N LYS A 117 4.98 -12.71 -9.02
CA LYS A 117 3.83 -13.58 -9.31
C LYS A 117 2.93 -13.01 -10.40
N ASP A 118 2.38 -11.81 -10.20
CA ASP A 118 1.31 -11.29 -11.06
C ASP A 118 1.84 -10.80 -12.42
N HIS A 119 3.12 -10.40 -12.51
CA HIS A 119 3.74 -9.97 -13.75
C HIS A 119 4.69 -11.01 -14.37
N LEU A 120 5.78 -11.37 -13.70
CA LEU A 120 6.81 -12.20 -14.31
C LEU A 120 6.31 -13.63 -14.61
N VAL A 121 5.68 -14.30 -13.65
CA VAL A 121 5.17 -15.67 -13.85
C VAL A 121 4.10 -15.68 -14.93
N ASN A 122 3.15 -14.72 -14.89
CA ASN A 122 2.12 -14.62 -15.94
C ASN A 122 2.75 -14.42 -17.32
N TRP A 123 3.71 -13.50 -17.47
CA TRP A 123 4.39 -13.26 -18.74
C TRP A 123 5.14 -14.51 -19.24
N VAL A 124 5.82 -15.24 -18.35
CA VAL A 124 6.47 -16.52 -18.71
C VAL A 124 5.45 -17.54 -19.17
N PHE A 125 4.30 -17.66 -18.49
CA PHE A 125 3.25 -18.62 -18.85
C PHE A 125 2.62 -18.29 -20.20
N GLU A 126 2.33 -17.02 -20.48
CA GLU A 126 1.88 -16.55 -21.79
C GLU A 126 2.91 -16.86 -22.89
N TYR A 127 4.19 -16.62 -22.62
CA TYR A 127 5.27 -16.96 -23.56
C TYR A 127 5.32 -18.46 -23.85
N LEU A 128 5.16 -19.32 -22.84
CA LEU A 128 5.14 -20.78 -23.02
C LEU A 128 3.95 -21.21 -23.89
N ASP A 129 2.77 -20.64 -23.67
CA ASP A 129 1.57 -20.93 -24.46
C ASP A 129 1.72 -20.51 -25.93
N LEU A 130 2.45 -19.43 -26.20
CA LEU A 130 2.72 -18.95 -27.56
C LEU A 130 3.80 -19.76 -28.29
N THR A 131 4.73 -20.35 -27.54
CA THR A 131 5.95 -20.97 -28.10
C THR A 131 5.81 -22.48 -28.31
N TYR A 132 5.07 -23.17 -27.44
CA TYR A 132 5.03 -24.64 -27.40
C TYR A 132 3.64 -25.19 -27.71
N SER A 133 3.57 -26.48 -28.05
CA SER A 133 2.27 -27.16 -28.09
C SER A 133 1.65 -27.19 -26.69
N LYS A 134 0.32 -27.19 -26.60
CA LYS A 134 -0.40 -27.16 -25.31
C LYS A 134 0.15 -28.15 -24.28
N ARG A 135 0.41 -29.40 -24.70
CA ARG A 135 0.96 -30.45 -23.82
C ARG A 135 2.33 -30.07 -23.27
N GLU A 136 3.22 -29.55 -24.12
CA GLU A 136 4.58 -29.17 -23.73
C GLU A 136 4.59 -27.91 -22.86
N ALA A 137 3.68 -26.95 -23.11
CA ALA A 137 3.50 -25.77 -22.28
C ALA A 137 3.04 -26.17 -20.87
N ASP A 138 2.03 -27.03 -20.77
CA ASP A 138 1.50 -27.54 -19.50
C ASP A 138 2.56 -28.31 -18.70
N GLU A 139 3.35 -29.17 -19.37
CA GLU A 139 4.47 -29.90 -18.73
C GLU A 139 5.54 -28.94 -18.16
N ARG A 140 5.85 -27.84 -18.86
CA ARG A 140 6.83 -26.85 -18.41
C ARG A 140 6.30 -25.97 -17.27
N LYS A 141 5.04 -25.56 -17.32
CA LYS A 141 4.37 -24.82 -16.24
C LYS A 141 4.38 -25.64 -14.95
N ALA A 142 4.02 -26.92 -15.04
CA ALA A 142 4.06 -27.83 -13.89
C ALA A 142 5.47 -28.01 -13.30
N ASP A 143 6.52 -28.06 -14.12
CA ASP A 143 7.92 -28.09 -13.63
C ASP A 143 8.30 -26.79 -12.91
N ILE A 144 7.84 -25.63 -13.38
CA ILE A 144 8.05 -24.33 -12.70
C ILE A 144 7.38 -24.35 -11.32
N ASP A 145 6.11 -24.73 -11.25
CA ASP A 145 5.36 -24.78 -9.99
C ASP A 145 6.01 -25.76 -8.99
N GLN A 146 6.44 -26.93 -9.47
CA GLN A 146 7.14 -27.92 -8.65
C GLN A 146 8.45 -27.37 -8.06
N ARG A 147 9.20 -26.56 -8.82
CA ARG A 147 10.44 -25.94 -8.35
C ARG A 147 10.18 -24.84 -7.32
N ILE A 148 9.14 -24.02 -7.53
CA ILE A 148 8.75 -22.98 -6.58
C ILE A 148 8.32 -23.64 -5.26
N ALA A 149 7.49 -24.69 -5.33
CA ALA A 149 7.04 -25.45 -4.16
C ALA A 149 8.18 -26.15 -3.40
N ALA A 150 9.29 -26.46 -4.06
CA ALA A 150 10.48 -27.05 -3.43
C ALA A 150 11.34 -26.03 -2.65
N THR A 151 11.02 -24.72 -2.73
CA THR A 151 11.75 -23.67 -2.02
C THR A 151 11.64 -23.86 -0.51
N THR A 152 12.74 -23.65 0.22
CA THR A 152 12.76 -23.85 1.67
C THR A 152 11.83 -22.84 2.37
N PRO A 153 11.00 -23.27 3.35
CA PRO A 153 10.16 -22.35 4.09
C PRO A 153 10.98 -21.26 4.80
N SER A 154 10.50 -20.02 4.75
CA SER A 154 11.10 -18.88 5.45
C SER A 154 10.04 -18.17 6.29
N PRO A 155 10.38 -17.65 7.49
CA PRO A 155 9.47 -16.81 8.26
C PRO A 155 8.98 -15.62 7.42
N GLY A 156 7.68 -15.55 7.17
CA GLY A 156 7.06 -14.48 6.35
C GLY A 156 6.85 -14.81 4.87
N LEU A 157 7.33 -15.95 4.37
CA LEU A 157 6.93 -16.46 3.05
C LEU A 157 5.63 -17.26 3.20
N GLN A 158 4.54 -16.80 2.58
CA GLN A 158 3.37 -17.66 2.36
C GLN A 158 3.65 -18.54 1.14
N ASN A 159 3.56 -19.85 1.29
CA ASN A 159 3.53 -20.79 0.17
C ASN A 159 2.15 -20.67 -0.49
N PHE A 160 2.09 -20.47 -1.81
CA PHE A 160 0.80 -20.48 -2.49
C PHE A 160 0.31 -21.92 -2.68
N HIS A 161 -1.00 -22.08 -2.89
CA HIS A 161 -1.61 -23.40 -3.09
C HIS A 161 -1.04 -24.15 -4.31
N GLU A 162 -0.46 -23.44 -5.28
CA GLU A 162 0.22 -23.96 -6.48
C GLU A 162 1.62 -23.33 -6.62
N GLY A 163 2.42 -23.31 -5.54
CA GLY A 163 3.76 -22.69 -5.54
C GLY A 163 3.73 -21.24 -5.12
#